data_AF-A0A800CYF9-F1
#
_entry.id   AF-A0A800CYF9-F1
#
_cell.length_a   1.000
_cell.length_b   1.000
_cell.length_c   1.000
_cell.angle_alpha   90.00
_cell.angle_beta   90.00
_cell.angle_gamma   90.00
#
_symmetry.space_group_name_H-M   'P 1'
#
loop_
_entity.id
_entity.type
_entity.pdbx_description
1 polymer ?
#
loop_
_entity_poly.entity_id
_entity_poly.type
_entity_poly.pdbx_seq_one_letter_code
_entity_poly.pdbx_strand_id
1 'polypeptide(L)'
;MYDDKELKEYRDLLKPPDHFEEGFDWKTIVGAVFIGFLMMPGSMYLQLVIGQGIGPAARWVTIILFAEIAKRAHSELKQQEIFLLYYMAGAALASPFSGLLWNQYLVQSDAARMLGLTEFIPTWIAPGPDSLSMVERTFFHRDWMIPILLLVGSQIIQRIDHFGLGYALYRITSDVEKLPFPMAPVGALGTMALAESTEEKKKSWKWRVFSIGGMIGLVFGSFYV
;
A
#
# COMPACT_ATOMS: atom_id res chain seq x y z
N MET A 1 -29.93 28.59 9.59
CA MET A 1 -28.76 27.71 9.36
C MET A 1 -27.61 28.38 10.07
N TYR A 2 -27.21 27.87 11.23
CA TYR A 2 -26.25 28.55 12.10
C TYR A 2 -24.87 28.51 11.43
N ASP A 3 -24.27 29.67 11.25
CA ASP A 3 -22.98 29.83 10.60
C ASP A 3 -21.88 29.59 11.65
N ASP A 4 -21.69 28.32 11.98
CA ASP A 4 -20.79 27.89 13.04
C ASP A 4 -19.33 28.11 12.63
N LYS A 5 -18.61 28.88 13.46
CA LYS A 5 -17.22 29.27 13.19
C LYS A 5 -16.28 28.06 13.17
N GLU A 6 -16.55 27.05 13.99
CA GLU A 6 -15.72 25.84 14.03
C GLU A 6 -15.89 25.04 12.73
N LEU A 7 -17.12 24.94 12.21
CA LEU A 7 -17.38 24.22 10.95
C LEU A 7 -16.75 24.92 9.74
N LYS A 8 -16.64 26.25 9.77
CA LYS A 8 -15.90 27.01 8.75
C LYS A 8 -14.40 26.77 8.82
N GLU A 9 -13.83 26.73 10.01
CA GLU A 9 -12.40 26.45 10.19
C GLU A 9 -12.01 25.12 9.53
N TYR A 10 -12.77 24.05 9.77
CA TYR A 10 -12.52 22.75 9.13
C TYR A 10 -12.72 22.76 7.61
N ARG A 11 -13.65 23.57 7.09
CA ARG A 11 -13.88 23.71 5.64
C ARG A 11 -12.77 24.47 4.93
N ASP A 12 -12.18 25.45 5.62
CA ASP A 12 -11.15 26.31 5.06
C ASP A 12 -9.73 25.69 5.19
N LEU A 13 -9.57 24.55 5.88
CA LEU A 13 -8.30 23.83 6.01
C LEU A 13 -7.68 23.41 4.67
N LEU A 14 -8.52 23.10 3.67
CA LEU A 14 -8.05 22.69 2.35
C LEU A 14 -8.99 23.23 1.28
N LYS A 15 -8.54 24.24 0.53
CA LYS A 15 -9.32 24.81 -0.57
C LYS A 15 -9.26 23.90 -1.79
N PRO A 16 -10.36 23.73 -2.54
CA PRO A 16 -10.33 23.02 -3.81
C PRO A 16 -9.31 23.66 -4.75
N PRO A 17 -8.45 22.88 -5.41
CA PRO A 17 -7.50 23.43 -6.38
C PRO A 17 -8.23 23.88 -7.66
N ASP A 18 -7.76 24.97 -8.26
CA ASP A 18 -8.29 25.48 -9.53
C ASP A 18 -7.93 24.58 -10.72
N HIS A 19 -6.84 23.82 -10.61
CA HIS A 19 -6.33 22.91 -11.65
C HIS A 19 -5.90 21.56 -11.06
N PHE A 20 -6.23 20.49 -11.77
CA PHE A 20 -5.78 19.13 -11.45
C PHE A 20 -4.60 18.77 -12.34
N GLU A 21 -3.49 18.36 -11.73
CA GLU A 21 -2.34 17.81 -12.46
C GLU A 21 -2.37 16.27 -12.47
N GLU A 22 -1.66 15.69 -13.45
CA GLU A 22 -1.44 14.26 -13.53
C GLU A 22 -0.23 13.83 -12.67
N GLY A 23 -0.41 12.78 -11.87
CA GLY A 23 0.66 12.18 -11.06
C GLY A 23 1.18 10.85 -11.60
N PHE A 24 0.60 10.33 -12.68
CA PHE A 24 1.02 9.07 -13.28
C PHE A 24 2.26 9.29 -14.15
N ASP A 25 3.43 9.04 -13.57
CA ASP A 25 4.72 9.19 -14.22
C ASP A 25 5.62 7.98 -13.93
N TRP A 26 6.76 7.88 -14.62
CA TRP A 26 7.76 6.83 -14.44
C TRP A 26 8.23 6.70 -12.98
N LYS A 27 8.31 7.80 -12.23
CA LYS A 27 8.64 7.79 -10.80
C LYS A 27 7.61 7.00 -9.98
N THR A 28 6.33 7.19 -10.29
CA THR A 28 5.21 6.48 -9.66
C THR A 28 5.26 4.98 -9.99
N ILE A 29 5.65 4.63 -11.23
CA ILE A 29 5.85 3.22 -11.63
C ILE A 29 7.00 2.57 -10.84
N VAL A 30 8.15 3.23 -10.76
CA VAL A 30 9.30 2.75 -9.97
C VAL A 30 8.94 2.58 -8.50
N GLY A 31 8.20 3.54 -7.93
CA GLY A 31 7.70 3.43 -6.56
C GLY A 31 6.68 2.31 -6.36
N ALA A 32 5.81 2.05 -7.34
CA ALA A 32 4.90 0.91 -7.31
C ALA A 32 5.64 -0.42 -7.29
N VAL A 33 6.70 -0.57 -8.10
CA VAL A 33 7.57 -1.75 -8.09
C VAL A 33 8.24 -1.91 -6.72
N PHE A 34 8.76 -0.83 -6.15
CA PHE A 34 9.35 -0.85 -4.81
C PHE A 34 8.35 -1.31 -3.74
N ILE A 35 7.13 -0.77 -3.75
CA ILE A 35 6.05 -1.17 -2.85
C ILE A 35 5.74 -2.67 -3.01
N GLY A 36 5.58 -3.13 -4.25
CA GLY A 36 5.25 -4.52 -4.56
C GLY A 36 6.32 -5.52 -4.11
N PHE A 37 7.60 -5.25 -4.41
CA PHE A 37 8.69 -6.19 -4.13
C PHE A 37 9.22 -6.12 -2.70
N LEU A 38 9.08 -4.98 -2.02
CA LEU A 38 9.69 -4.78 -0.71
C LEU A 38 8.65 -4.74 0.42
N MET A 39 7.57 -3.96 0.25
CA MET A 39 6.57 -3.83 1.30
C MET A 39 5.67 -5.05 1.42
N MET A 40 5.19 -5.63 0.31
CA MET A 40 4.29 -6.78 0.40
C MET A 40 4.97 -8.01 1.03
N PRO A 41 6.15 -8.45 0.58
CA PRO A 41 6.83 -9.59 1.21
C PRO A 41 7.22 -9.31 2.66
N GLY A 42 7.67 -8.08 2.96
CA GLY A 42 7.98 -7.67 4.33
C GLY A 42 6.76 -7.71 5.25
N SER A 43 5.60 -7.26 4.75
CA SER A 43 4.33 -7.29 5.50
C SER A 43 3.86 -8.71 5.75
N MET A 44 3.94 -9.57 4.72
CA MET A 44 3.57 -10.98 4.83
C MET A 44 4.47 -11.73 5.80
N TYR A 45 5.78 -11.46 5.78
CA TYR A 45 6.73 -12.04 6.73
C TYR A 45 6.39 -11.64 8.17
N LEU A 46 6.20 -10.34 8.44
CA LEU A 46 5.83 -9.86 9.78
C LEU A 46 4.49 -10.45 10.23
N GLN A 47 3.50 -10.52 9.33
CA GLN A 47 2.22 -11.15 9.65
C GLN A 47 2.37 -12.60 10.10
N LEU A 48 3.28 -13.38 9.49
CA LEU A 48 3.54 -14.76 9.87
C LEU A 48 4.36 -14.90 11.17
N VAL A 49 5.33 -14.01 11.42
CA VAL A 49 6.25 -14.12 12.56
C VAL A 49 5.67 -13.53 13.84
N ILE A 50 5.05 -12.35 13.76
CA ILE A 50 4.56 -11.60 14.92
C ILE A 50 3.02 -11.51 14.96
N GLY A 51 2.33 -12.13 14.00
CA GLY A 51 0.86 -12.11 13.92
C GLY A 51 0.27 -10.76 13.52
N GLN A 52 1.11 -9.80 13.14
CA GLN A 52 0.75 -8.41 12.82
C GLN A 52 1.53 -7.94 11.59
N GLY A 53 0.87 -7.20 10.70
CA GLY A 53 1.55 -6.55 9.58
C GLY A 53 2.33 -5.30 10.00
N ILE A 54 2.93 -4.60 9.03
CA ILE A 54 3.77 -3.40 9.28
C ILE A 54 2.96 -2.19 9.80
N GLY A 55 1.62 -2.28 9.79
CA GLY A 55 0.71 -1.24 10.29
C GLY A 55 0.60 0.00 9.38
N PRO A 56 -0.31 0.94 9.73
CA PRO A 56 -0.60 2.11 8.89
C PRO A 56 0.56 3.11 8.82
N ALA A 57 1.44 3.13 9.83
CA ALA A 57 2.62 4.00 9.85
C ALA A 57 3.64 3.64 8.74
N ALA A 58 3.73 2.36 8.37
CA ALA A 58 4.66 1.90 7.34
C ALA A 58 4.43 2.60 5.98
N ARG A 59 3.17 2.91 5.66
CA ARG A 59 2.78 3.64 4.46
C ARG A 59 3.48 4.99 4.38
N TRP A 60 3.48 5.74 5.48
CA TRP A 60 4.13 7.05 5.56
C TRP A 60 5.64 6.92 5.53
N VAL A 61 6.21 5.96 6.25
CA VAL A 61 7.66 5.71 6.24
C VAL A 61 8.16 5.42 4.84
N THR A 62 7.45 4.59 4.06
CA THR A 62 7.85 4.29 2.68
C THR A 62 7.84 5.53 1.80
N ILE A 63 6.82 6.38 1.92
CA ILE A 63 6.75 7.61 1.14
C ILE A 63 7.86 8.57 1.53
N ILE A 64 8.16 8.70 2.82
CA ILE A 64 9.27 9.51 3.32
C ILE A 64 10.59 8.98 2.76
N LEU A 65 10.81 7.67 2.77
CA LEU A 65 12.01 7.06 2.18
C LEU A 65 12.09 7.31 0.67
N PHE A 66 10.98 7.19 -0.05
CA PHE A 66 10.94 7.43 -1.49
C PHE A 66 11.18 8.90 -1.83
N ALA A 67 10.59 9.83 -1.06
CA ALA A 67 10.83 11.25 -1.16
C ALA A 67 12.29 11.60 -0.84
N GLU A 68 12.89 10.98 0.17
CA GLU A 68 14.29 11.16 0.52
C GLU A 68 15.23 10.61 -0.57
N ILE A 69 14.89 9.47 -1.18
CA ILE A 69 15.63 8.92 -2.33
C ILE A 69 15.52 9.85 -3.54
N ALA A 70 14.31 10.32 -3.87
CA ALA A 70 14.10 11.27 -4.96
C ALA A 70 14.89 12.56 -4.72
N LYS A 71 14.84 13.09 -3.50
CA LYS A 71 15.60 14.27 -3.07
C LYS A 71 17.10 14.07 -3.20
N ARG A 72 17.63 12.90 -2.83
CA ARG A 72 19.05 12.53 -3.01
C ARG A 72 19.42 12.35 -4.48
N ALA A 73 18.51 11.84 -5.28
CA ALA A 73 18.63 11.78 -6.73
C ALA A 73 18.38 13.15 -7.40
N HIS A 74 18.17 14.22 -6.62
CA HIS A 74 17.85 15.56 -7.10
C HIS A 74 16.63 15.59 -8.05
N SER A 75 15.71 14.65 -7.88
CA SER A 75 14.40 14.63 -8.51
C SER A 75 13.38 15.19 -7.54
N GLU A 76 12.49 16.03 -8.04
CA GLU A 76 11.33 16.50 -7.28
C GLU A 76 10.18 15.48 -7.44
N LEU A 77 9.39 15.32 -6.37
CA LEU A 77 8.16 14.54 -6.40
C LEU A 77 6.98 15.50 -6.30
N LYS A 78 6.09 15.45 -7.28
CA LYS A 78 4.85 16.22 -7.24
C LYS A 78 3.92 15.65 -6.18
N GLN A 79 3.03 16.50 -5.66
CA GLN A 79 2.00 16.08 -4.71
C GLN A 79 1.14 14.93 -5.23
N GLN A 80 0.83 14.92 -6.53
CA GLN A 80 0.02 13.90 -7.18
C GLN A 80 0.76 12.56 -7.29
N GLU A 81 2.07 12.58 -7.55
CA GLU A 81 2.93 11.38 -7.53
C GLU A 81 2.95 10.79 -6.11
N ILE A 82 3.15 11.64 -5.09
CA ILE A 82 3.13 11.24 -3.67
C ILE A 82 1.77 10.66 -3.27
N PHE A 83 0.68 11.28 -3.71
CA PHE A 83 -0.68 10.79 -3.43
C PHE A 83 -0.93 9.42 -4.06
N LEU A 84 -0.49 9.19 -5.31
CA LEU A 84 -0.61 7.89 -5.96
C LEU A 84 0.23 6.83 -5.23
N LEU A 85 1.47 7.15 -4.87
CA LEU A 85 2.33 6.26 -4.08
C LEU A 85 1.70 5.93 -2.73
N TYR A 86 1.12 6.93 -2.06
CA TYR A 86 0.34 6.74 -0.85
C TYR A 86 -0.79 5.76 -1.12
N TYR A 87 -1.67 6.02 -2.08
CA TYR A 87 -2.80 5.14 -2.39
C TYR A 87 -2.38 3.69 -2.67
N MET A 88 -1.38 3.50 -3.54
CA MET A 88 -0.85 2.18 -3.89
C MET A 88 -0.26 1.44 -2.69
N ALA A 89 0.53 2.12 -1.83
CA ALA A 89 1.07 1.51 -0.62
C ALA A 89 -0.04 1.06 0.34
N GLY A 90 -1.11 1.84 0.47
CA GLY A 90 -2.28 1.45 1.25
C GLY A 90 -2.99 0.22 0.67
N ALA A 91 -3.20 0.19 -0.65
CA ALA A 91 -3.81 -0.95 -1.33
C ALA A 91 -2.95 -2.22 -1.23
N ALA A 92 -1.62 -2.08 -1.34
CA ALA A 92 -0.67 -3.18 -1.20
C ALA A 92 -0.67 -3.74 0.24
N LEU A 93 -0.67 -2.87 1.25
CA LEU A 93 -0.73 -3.27 2.66
C LEU A 93 -2.04 -3.93 3.05
N ALA A 94 -3.15 -3.65 2.35
CA ALA A 94 -4.40 -4.35 2.54
C ALA A 94 -4.30 -5.85 2.19
N SER A 95 -3.23 -6.27 1.49
CA SER A 95 -2.88 -7.66 1.17
C SER A 95 -4.11 -8.48 0.79
N PRO A 96 -4.65 -8.30 -0.44
CA PRO A 96 -5.90 -8.92 -0.84
C PRO A 96 -5.86 -10.44 -0.79
N PHE A 97 -4.66 -11.03 -0.94
CA PHE A 97 -4.38 -12.46 -0.83
C PHE A 97 -3.88 -12.90 0.55
N SER A 98 -4.08 -12.06 1.58
CA SER A 98 -3.71 -12.40 2.95
C SER A 98 -4.41 -13.68 3.41
N GLY A 99 -3.71 -14.47 4.22
CA GLY A 99 -4.23 -15.72 4.77
C GLY A 99 -3.92 -16.97 3.96
N LEU A 100 -3.72 -16.91 2.63
CA LEU A 100 -3.44 -18.13 1.83
C LEU A 100 -2.18 -18.87 2.30
N LEU A 101 -1.08 -18.14 2.50
CA LEU A 101 0.17 -18.69 3.04
C LEU A 101 0.01 -19.24 4.46
N TRP A 102 -0.78 -18.56 5.28
CA TRP A 102 -1.06 -19.02 6.64
C TRP A 102 -1.86 -20.32 6.63
N ASN A 103 -2.89 -20.41 5.78
CA ASN A 103 -3.70 -21.63 5.66
C ASN A 103 -2.86 -22.80 5.13
N GLN A 104 -1.97 -22.53 4.16
CA GLN A 104 -1.00 -23.52 3.68
C GLN A 104 -0.10 -24.00 4.81
N TYR A 105 0.47 -23.08 5.59
CA TYR A 105 1.31 -23.40 6.75
C TYR A 105 0.54 -24.20 7.80
N LEU A 106 -0.71 -23.81 8.11
CA LEU A 106 -1.54 -24.46 9.12
C LEU A 106 -1.75 -25.95 8.79
N VAL A 107 -2.12 -26.27 7.56
CA VAL A 107 -2.33 -27.66 7.10
C VAL A 107 -1.04 -28.48 7.19
N GLN A 108 0.10 -27.87 6.88
CA GLN A 108 1.40 -28.54 6.88
C GLN A 108 2.08 -28.60 8.25
N SER A 109 1.60 -27.81 9.22
CA SER A 109 2.25 -27.67 10.53
C SER A 109 2.23 -28.98 11.34
N ASP A 110 3.35 -29.26 12.02
CA ASP A 110 3.46 -30.43 12.90
C ASP A 110 2.43 -30.37 14.02
N ALA A 111 2.12 -29.18 14.54
CA ALA A 111 1.10 -28.98 15.56
C ALA A 111 -0.30 -29.43 15.09
N ALA A 112 -0.72 -29.04 13.88
CA ALA A 112 -2.00 -29.46 13.33
C ALA A 112 -2.04 -30.99 13.09
N ARG A 113 -0.92 -31.57 12.64
CA ARG A 113 -0.80 -33.01 12.42
C ARG A 113 -0.85 -33.81 13.71
N MET A 114 -0.12 -33.38 14.74
CA MET A 114 -0.06 -34.04 16.06
C MET A 114 -1.40 -33.98 16.80
N LEU A 115 -2.16 -32.90 16.60
CA LEU A 115 -3.50 -32.74 17.18
C LEU A 115 -4.59 -33.42 16.34
N GLY A 116 -4.24 -34.05 15.21
CA GLY A 116 -5.20 -34.67 14.29
C GLY A 116 -6.16 -33.68 13.64
N LEU A 117 -5.82 -32.39 13.61
CA LEU A 117 -6.68 -31.32 13.09
C LEU A 117 -6.65 -31.24 11.56
N THR A 118 -5.58 -31.73 10.94
CA THR A 118 -5.35 -31.59 9.50
C THR A 118 -6.50 -32.17 8.64
N GLU A 119 -7.10 -33.29 9.06
CA GLU A 119 -8.21 -33.92 8.34
C GLU A 119 -9.54 -33.15 8.47
N PHE A 120 -9.68 -32.34 9.51
CA PHE A 120 -10.88 -31.53 9.75
C PHE A 120 -10.83 -30.17 9.05
N ILE A 121 -9.69 -29.78 8.47
CA ILE A 121 -9.58 -28.55 7.71
C ILE A 121 -10.29 -28.73 6.37
N PRO A 122 -11.35 -27.96 6.09
CA PRO A 122 -12.08 -28.11 4.84
C PRO A 122 -11.24 -27.70 3.63
N THR A 123 -11.47 -28.39 2.52
CA THR A 123 -10.78 -28.15 1.23
C THR A 123 -11.03 -26.76 0.64
N TRP A 124 -12.09 -26.07 1.06
CA TRP A 124 -12.38 -24.69 0.67
C TRP A 124 -11.56 -23.64 1.45
N ILE A 125 -10.89 -24.02 2.55
CA ILE A 125 -9.96 -23.16 3.29
C ILE A 125 -8.53 -23.35 2.76
N ALA A 126 -8.10 -24.60 2.62
CA ALA A 126 -6.83 -24.99 2.03
C ALA A 126 -6.89 -26.42 1.48
N PRO A 127 -6.11 -26.75 0.44
CA PRO A 127 -5.94 -28.12 -0.02
C PRO A 127 -5.41 -29.03 1.09
N GLY A 128 -5.68 -30.34 0.99
CA GLY A 128 -5.13 -31.33 1.92
C GLY A 128 -3.59 -31.43 1.86
N PRO A 129 -2.96 -32.02 2.88
CA PRO A 129 -1.49 -32.12 2.98
C PRO A 129 -0.85 -32.92 1.83
N ASP A 130 -1.58 -33.90 1.28
CA ASP A 130 -1.12 -34.77 0.19
C ASP A 130 -1.41 -34.22 -1.22
N SER A 131 -1.96 -33.00 -1.32
CA SER A 131 -2.21 -32.35 -2.62
C SER A 131 -0.91 -32.04 -3.37
N LEU A 132 -0.91 -32.20 -4.70
CA LEU A 132 0.22 -31.83 -5.55
C LEU A 132 0.61 -30.36 -5.41
N SER A 133 -0.37 -29.48 -5.14
CA SER A 133 -0.12 -28.05 -4.92
C SER A 133 0.80 -27.77 -3.73
N MET A 134 0.79 -28.64 -2.72
CA MET A 134 1.61 -28.54 -1.52
C MET A 134 3.06 -28.93 -1.79
N VAL A 135 3.27 -29.89 -2.70
CA VAL A 135 4.59 -30.35 -3.14
C VAL A 135 5.23 -29.32 -4.06
N GLU A 136 4.47 -28.80 -5.02
CA GLU A 136 4.94 -27.80 -5.99
C GLU A 136 5.09 -26.39 -5.39
N ARG A 137 4.60 -26.18 -4.16
CA ARG A 137 4.63 -24.88 -3.45
C ARG A 137 4.06 -23.74 -4.30
N THR A 138 2.99 -24.03 -5.02
CA THR A 138 2.36 -23.08 -5.95
C THR A 138 0.89 -22.90 -5.62
N PHE A 139 0.44 -21.63 -5.67
CA PHE A 139 -0.98 -21.29 -5.61
C PHE A 139 -1.66 -21.40 -6.98
N PHE A 140 -0.88 -21.56 -8.06
CA PHE A 140 -1.38 -21.74 -9.42
C PHE A 140 -1.73 -23.20 -9.71
N HIS A 141 -2.51 -23.82 -8.83
CA HIS A 141 -2.98 -25.19 -8.97
C HIS A 141 -4.50 -25.24 -8.81
N ARG A 142 -5.15 -26.21 -9.45
CA ARG A 142 -6.62 -26.36 -9.43
C ARG A 142 -7.17 -26.50 -8.01
N ASP A 143 -6.40 -27.12 -7.11
CA ASP A 143 -6.81 -27.34 -5.72
C ASP A 143 -6.97 -26.04 -4.93
N TRP A 144 -6.23 -24.98 -5.29
CA TRP A 144 -6.35 -23.65 -4.68
C TRP A 144 -7.47 -22.80 -5.30
N MET A 145 -8.09 -23.27 -6.38
CA MET A 145 -9.10 -22.49 -7.11
C MET A 145 -10.31 -22.16 -6.23
N ILE A 146 -10.80 -23.11 -5.43
CA ILE A 146 -11.96 -22.88 -4.54
C ILE A 146 -11.61 -21.86 -3.43
N PRO A 147 -10.53 -22.04 -2.65
CA PRO A 147 -10.10 -21.04 -1.67
C PRO A 147 -9.89 -19.64 -2.26
N ILE A 148 -9.26 -19.55 -3.43
CA ILE A 148 -9.00 -18.26 -4.11
C ILE A 148 -10.31 -17.62 -4.55
N LEU A 149 -11.26 -18.37 -5.12
CA LEU A 149 -12.57 -17.85 -5.51
C LEU A 149 -13.37 -17.33 -4.32
N LEU A 150 -13.35 -18.04 -3.19
CA LEU A 150 -14.00 -17.58 -1.96
C LEU A 150 -13.34 -16.32 -1.41
N LEU A 151 -12.01 -16.24 -1.45
CA LEU A 151 -11.26 -15.05 -1.05
C LEU A 151 -11.58 -13.86 -1.95
N VAL A 152 -11.59 -14.03 -3.27
CA VAL A 152 -11.95 -12.95 -4.20
C VAL A 152 -13.42 -12.53 -4.00
N GLY A 153 -14.32 -13.50 -3.82
CA GLY A 153 -15.73 -13.25 -3.53
C GLY A 153 -15.92 -12.45 -2.24
N SER A 154 -15.22 -12.81 -1.16
CA SER A 154 -15.29 -12.07 0.11
C SER A 154 -14.70 -10.67 -0.02
N GLN A 155 -13.62 -10.48 -0.79
CA GLN A 155 -13.08 -9.16 -1.10
C GLN A 155 -14.10 -8.30 -1.84
N ILE A 156 -14.81 -8.84 -2.84
CA ILE A 156 -15.87 -8.09 -3.55
C ILE A 156 -16.99 -7.69 -2.59
N ILE A 157 -17.46 -8.62 -1.75
CA ILE A 157 -18.51 -8.35 -0.76
C ILE A 157 -18.04 -7.26 0.21
N GLN A 158 -16.81 -7.35 0.74
CA GLN A 158 -16.24 -6.33 1.62
C GLN A 158 -16.13 -4.96 0.94
N ARG A 159 -15.79 -4.92 -0.36
CA ARG A 159 -15.77 -3.66 -1.13
C ARG A 159 -17.17 -3.09 -1.25
N ILE A 160 -18.16 -3.90 -1.62
CA ILE A 160 -19.55 -3.47 -1.72
C ILE A 160 -20.06 -2.95 -0.37
N ASP A 161 -19.76 -3.66 0.72
CA ASP A 161 -20.14 -3.25 2.07
C ASP A 161 -19.48 -1.92 2.45
N HIS A 162 -18.16 -1.83 2.30
CA HIS A 162 -17.38 -0.63 2.62
C HIS A 162 -17.82 0.59 1.81
N PHE A 163 -18.05 0.42 0.50
CA PHE A 163 -18.54 1.50 -0.36
C PHE A 163 -20.01 1.82 -0.11
N GLY A 164 -20.86 0.81 0.08
CA GLY A 164 -22.30 0.98 0.27
C GLY A 164 -22.62 1.69 1.58
N LEU A 165 -22.14 1.15 2.71
CA LEU A 165 -22.30 1.78 4.02
C LEU A 165 -21.54 3.10 4.10
N GLY A 166 -20.31 3.14 3.59
CA GLY A 166 -19.50 4.36 3.58
C GLY A 166 -20.16 5.50 2.80
N TYR A 167 -20.72 5.21 1.62
CA TYR A 167 -21.43 6.19 0.81
C TYR A 167 -22.76 6.62 1.43
N ALA A 168 -23.51 5.68 2.01
CA ALA A 168 -24.76 6.00 2.70
C ALA A 168 -24.52 6.92 3.90
N LEU A 169 -23.54 6.59 4.75
CA LEU A 169 -23.14 7.46 5.87
C LEU A 169 -22.62 8.81 5.37
N TYR A 170 -21.83 8.81 4.30
CA TYR A 170 -21.36 10.04 3.67
C TYR A 170 -22.52 10.93 3.22
N ARG A 171 -23.52 10.38 2.52
CA ARG A 171 -24.71 11.13 2.08
C ARG A 171 -25.49 11.70 3.25
N ILE A 172 -25.67 10.94 4.33
CA ILE A 172 -26.41 11.41 5.52
C ILE A 172 -25.64 12.56 6.19
N THR A 173 -24.37 12.34 6.52
CA THR A 173 -23.54 13.33 7.24
C THR A 173 -23.23 14.58 6.41
N SER A 174 -22.99 14.42 5.10
CA SER A 174 -22.69 15.53 4.17
C SER A 174 -23.94 16.28 3.71
N ASP A 175 -24.97 15.58 3.23
CA ASP A 175 -26.07 16.26 2.52
C ASP A 175 -27.21 16.65 3.48
N VAL A 176 -27.48 15.82 4.48
CA VAL A 176 -28.53 16.08 5.48
C VAL A 176 -27.98 16.94 6.61
N GLU A 177 -26.88 16.50 7.24
CA GLU A 177 -26.33 17.16 8.43
C GLU A 177 -25.33 18.27 8.10
N LYS A 178 -24.76 18.28 6.88
CA LYS A 178 -23.81 19.28 6.39
C LYS A 178 -22.59 19.47 7.28
N LEU A 179 -22.17 18.38 7.92
CA LEU A 179 -20.98 18.36 8.76
C LEU A 179 -19.71 18.33 7.88
N PRO A 180 -18.66 19.08 8.24
CA PRO A 180 -17.35 18.95 7.62
C PRO A 180 -16.69 17.64 8.06
N PHE A 181 -15.88 17.03 7.19
CA PHE A 181 -15.10 15.84 7.51
C PHE A 181 -13.76 16.24 8.14
N PRO A 182 -13.58 16.13 9.46
CA PRO A 182 -12.41 16.68 10.14
C PRO A 182 -11.10 15.96 9.74
N MET A 183 -11.17 14.67 9.42
CA MET A 183 -9.98 13.84 9.13
C MET A 183 -9.54 13.85 7.66
N ALA A 184 -10.41 14.25 6.73
CA ALA A 184 -10.08 14.25 5.30
C ALA A 184 -8.98 15.28 4.95
N PRO A 185 -9.02 16.53 5.46
CA PRO A 185 -7.94 17.50 5.27
C PRO A 185 -6.60 17.04 5.86
N VAL A 186 -6.61 16.35 7.00
CA VAL A 186 -5.37 15.91 7.69
C VAL A 186 -4.55 14.96 6.79
N GLY A 187 -5.21 13.99 6.16
CA GLY A 187 -4.55 13.06 5.24
C GLY A 187 -4.00 13.76 3.99
N ALA A 188 -4.77 14.70 3.44
CA ALA A 188 -4.36 15.50 2.29
C ALA A 188 -3.15 16.39 2.63
N LEU A 189 -3.24 17.20 3.69
CA LEU A 189 -2.17 18.07 4.17
C LEU A 189 -0.86 17.31 4.44
N GLY A 190 -0.93 16.09 4.97
CA GLY A 190 0.25 15.23 5.14
C GLY A 190 0.95 14.91 3.82
N THR A 191 0.20 14.62 2.76
CA THR A 191 0.78 14.41 1.42
C THR A 191 1.31 15.71 0.78
N MET A 192 0.66 16.85 1.03
CA MET A 192 1.12 18.17 0.54
C MET A 192 2.43 18.59 1.19
N ALA A 193 2.51 18.47 2.52
CA ALA A 193 3.70 18.87 3.29
C ALA A 193 4.95 18.09 2.86
N LEU A 194 4.80 16.81 2.50
CA LEU A 194 5.91 16.01 1.96
C LEU A 194 6.37 16.51 0.59
N ALA A 195 5.43 16.93 -0.27
CA ALA A 195 5.74 17.51 -1.59
C ALA A 195 6.50 18.83 -1.45
N GLU A 196 6.01 19.76 -0.63
CA GLU A 196 6.57 21.10 -0.44
C GLU A 196 8.02 21.07 0.08
N SER A 197 8.35 20.10 0.95
CA SER A 197 9.72 19.92 1.48
C SER A 197 10.78 19.52 0.42
N THR A 198 10.31 19.18 -0.79
CA THR A 198 11.15 18.74 -1.92
C THR A 198 11.49 19.90 -2.86
N GLU A 199 10.63 20.92 -2.98
CA GLU A 199 10.83 22.07 -3.88
C GLU A 199 11.96 23.04 -3.46
N GLU A 200 12.39 22.99 -2.19
CA GLU A 200 13.27 24.02 -1.61
C GLU A 200 14.73 24.07 -2.15
N LYS A 201 15.16 23.20 -3.07
CA LYS A 201 16.57 23.18 -3.53
C LYS A 201 16.75 23.16 -5.04
N LYS A 202 16.47 24.31 -5.66
CA LYS A 202 16.91 24.65 -7.03
C LYS A 202 18.39 24.29 -7.26
N LYS A 203 18.63 23.37 -8.20
CA LYS A 203 19.87 23.05 -8.94
C LYS A 203 21.19 23.49 -8.27
N SER A 204 21.73 22.63 -7.41
CA SER A 204 23.09 22.78 -6.87
C SER A 204 24.14 22.09 -7.77
N TRP A 205 25.32 22.70 -7.94
CA TRP A 205 26.52 22.17 -8.63
C TRP A 205 26.84 20.70 -8.27
N LYS A 206 26.43 20.26 -7.07
CA LYS A 206 26.55 18.91 -6.54
C LYS A 206 25.99 17.82 -7.48
N TRP A 207 24.92 18.10 -8.24
CA TRP A 207 24.33 17.13 -9.19
C TRP A 207 25.28 16.72 -10.31
N ARG A 208 26.01 17.71 -10.85
CA ARG A 208 26.94 17.46 -11.95
C ARG A 208 28.09 16.58 -11.48
N VAL A 209 28.58 16.82 -10.27
CA VAL A 209 29.63 16.00 -9.65
C VAL A 209 29.13 14.59 -9.33
N PHE A 210 27.92 14.43 -8.78
CA PHE A 210 27.34 13.12 -8.50
C PHE A 210 27.10 12.29 -9.76
N SER A 211 26.55 12.88 -10.81
CA SER A 211 26.26 12.18 -12.08
C SER A 211 27.55 11.71 -12.78
N ILE A 212 28.59 12.55 -12.76
CA ILE A 212 29.91 12.19 -13.31
C ILE A 212 30.52 11.05 -12.49
N GLY A 213 30.51 11.15 -11.15
CA GLY A 213 31.01 10.09 -10.27
C GLY A 213 30.24 8.77 -10.42
N GLY A 214 28.92 8.83 -10.54
CA GLY A 214 28.05 7.68 -10.75
C GLY A 214 28.33 6.96 -12.08
N MET A 215 28.52 7.71 -13.18
CA MET A 215 28.90 7.08 -14.46
C MET A 215 30.30 6.49 -14.44
N ILE A 216 31.26 7.15 -13.80
CA ILE A 216 32.61 6.58 -13.64
C ILE A 216 32.54 5.27 -12.84
N GLY A 217 31.74 5.23 -11.77
CA GLY A 217 31.54 4.03 -10.96
C GLY A 217 30.85 2.90 -11.73
N LEU A 218 29.83 3.19 -12.52
CA LEU A 218 29.16 2.20 -13.37
C LEU A 218 30.08 1.64 -14.45
N VAL A 219 30.86 2.49 -15.11
CA VAL A 219 31.84 2.07 -16.11
C VAL A 219 32.91 1.19 -15.46
N PHE A 220 33.47 1.63 -14.32
CA PHE A 220 34.46 0.85 -13.59
C PHE A 220 33.89 -0.51 -13.14
N GLY A 221 32.69 -0.54 -12.58
CA GLY A 221 32.02 -1.78 -12.17
C GLY A 221 31.73 -2.72 -13.33
N SER A 222 31.42 -2.20 -14.52
CA SER A 222 31.17 -3.01 -15.73
C SER A 222 32.44 -3.66 -16.30
N PHE A 223 33.62 -3.09 -16.03
CA PHE A 223 34.90 -3.68 -16.43
C PHE A 223 35.53 -4.56 -15.33
N TYR A 224 35.07 -4.43 -14.09
CA TYR A 224 35.63 -5.13 -12.93
C TYR A 224 34.81 -6.36 -12.49
N VAL A 225 33.54 -6.46 -12.93
CA VAL A 225 32.72 -7.68 -12.89
C VAL A 225 32.96 -8.51 -14.14
#